data_AF-A0A527Z1K3-F1
#
_entry.id   AF-A0A527Z1K3-F1
#
_cell.length_a   1.000
_cell.length_b   1.000
_cell.length_c   1.000
_cell.angle_alpha   90.00
_cell.angle_beta   90.00
_cell.angle_gamma   90.00
#
_symmetry.space_group_name_H-M   'P 1'
#
loop_
_entity.id
_entity.type
_entity.pdbx_description
1 polymer ?
#
loop_
_entity_poly.entity_id
_entity_poly.type
_entity_poly.pdbx_seq_one_letter_code
_entity_poly.pdbx_strand_id
1 'polypeptide(L)'
;ARSRGVPMIVGLGPVGLGASPAHLAGVALLDAEHGGIVLGPTRAEIEAFRQSSSSFAARRDRAETFLARPAVTKAGTAVRVQVN
;
A
#
# COMPACT_ATOMS: atom_id res chain seq x y z
N ALA A 1 8.43 8.84 1.60
CA ALA A 1 7.36 8.12 0.87
C ALA A 1 5.99 8.48 1.40
N ARG A 2 5.71 8.22 2.69
CA ARG A 2 4.40 8.46 3.33
C ARG A 2 3.83 9.87 3.11
N SER A 3 4.62 10.92 3.38
CA SER A 3 4.20 12.32 3.18
C SER A 3 3.96 12.70 1.72
N ARG A 4 4.52 11.94 0.76
CA ARG A 4 4.37 12.19 -0.68
C ARG A 4 3.20 11.40 -1.29
N GLY A 5 2.52 10.56 -0.50
CA GLY A 5 1.45 9.69 -1.02
C GLY A 5 1.91 8.63 -2.03
N VAL A 6 3.22 8.37 -2.12
CA VAL A 6 3.79 7.41 -3.07
C VAL A 6 3.94 6.03 -2.39
N PRO A 7 3.31 4.97 -2.91
CA PRO A 7 3.48 3.60 -2.43
C PRO A 7 4.95 3.18 -2.44
N MET A 8 5.42 2.55 -1.36
CA MET A 8 6.81 2.13 -1.23
C MET A 8 6.90 0.95 -0.26
N ILE A 9 7.75 -0.03 -0.60
CA ILE A 9 8.22 -1.06 0.32
C ILE A 9 9.74 -0.95 0.45
N VAL A 10 10.27 -1.30 1.62
CA VAL A 10 11.70 -1.25 1.93
C VAL A 10 12.10 -2.56 2.61
N GLY A 11 13.41 -2.84 2.69
CA GLY A 11 13.89 -4.00 3.43
C GLY A 11 13.69 -5.35 2.75
N LEU A 12 13.51 -5.38 1.42
CA LEU A 12 13.32 -6.63 0.65
C LEU A 12 14.54 -7.58 0.70
N GLY A 13 15.73 -7.05 0.97
CA GLY A 13 16.98 -7.83 0.97
C GLY A 13 17.24 -8.58 -0.35
N PRO A 14 18.29 -9.41 -0.41
CA PRO A 14 18.54 -10.30 -1.55
C PRO A 14 17.50 -11.42 -1.67
N VAL A 15 16.94 -11.85 -0.53
CA VAL A 15 16.02 -13.00 -0.43
C VAL A 15 14.63 -12.67 -0.98
N GLY A 16 14.16 -11.43 -0.85
CA GLY A 16 12.85 -11.01 -1.37
C GLY A 16 12.79 -10.72 -2.87
N LEU A 17 13.94 -10.64 -3.54
CA LEU A 17 14.03 -10.37 -4.99
C LEU A 17 14.60 -11.55 -5.79
N GLY A 18 15.15 -12.58 -5.12
CA GLY A 18 15.74 -13.77 -5.75
C GLY A 18 17.02 -13.52 -6.56
N ALA A 19 17.39 -12.26 -6.79
CA ALA A 19 18.58 -11.81 -7.51
C ALA A 19 18.96 -10.38 -7.10
N SER A 20 20.15 -9.94 -7.51
CA SER A 20 20.56 -8.53 -7.38
C SER A 20 19.58 -7.62 -8.14
N PRO A 21 19.12 -6.49 -7.54
CA PRO A 21 18.23 -5.54 -8.20
C PRO A 21 18.77 -4.98 -9.52
N ALA A 22 20.09 -5.05 -9.72
CA ALA A 22 20.80 -4.49 -10.87
C ALA A 22 20.33 -5.05 -12.23
N HIS A 23 19.63 -6.19 -12.25
CA HIS A 23 19.11 -6.81 -13.48
C HIS A 23 17.58 -6.91 -13.54
N LEU A 24 16.86 -6.22 -12.65
CA LEU A 24 15.40 -6.19 -12.71
C LEU A 24 14.95 -5.30 -13.87
N ALA A 25 14.34 -5.92 -14.87
CA ALA A 25 13.74 -5.26 -16.02
C ALA A 25 12.32 -5.78 -16.26
N GLY A 26 11.48 -4.96 -16.89
CA GLY A 26 10.09 -5.31 -17.20
C GLY A 26 9.08 -4.80 -16.16
N VAL A 27 7.90 -5.44 -16.13
CA VAL A 27 6.78 -5.02 -15.29
C VAL A 27 6.91 -5.60 -13.89
N ALA A 28 6.59 -4.78 -12.88
CA ALA A 28 6.47 -5.21 -11.50
C ALA A 28 5.15 -4.70 -10.90
N LEU A 29 4.57 -5.47 -9.99
CA LEU A 29 3.40 -5.10 -9.19
C LEU A 29 3.86 -4.87 -7.76
N LEU A 30 3.70 -3.64 -7.26
CA LEU A 30 4.10 -3.25 -5.92
C LEU A 30 2.89 -3.26 -4.98
N ASP A 31 2.80 -4.27 -4.12
CA ASP A 31 1.80 -4.34 -3.06
C ASP A 31 2.35 -3.68 -1.78
N ALA A 32 2.21 -2.36 -1.71
CA ALA A 32 2.63 -1.59 -0.54
C ALA A 32 1.67 -1.73 0.66
N GLU A 33 0.51 -2.38 0.49
CA GLU A 33 -0.41 -2.66 1.58
C GLU A 33 0.07 -3.87 2.40
N HIS A 34 0.47 -4.94 1.72
CA HIS A 34 0.93 -6.18 2.35
C HIS A 34 2.46 -6.32 2.39
N GLY A 35 3.20 -5.39 1.77
CA GLY A 35 4.66 -5.34 1.80
C GLY A 35 5.36 -6.23 0.77
N GLY A 36 4.72 -6.53 -0.36
CA GLY A 36 5.20 -7.46 -1.38
C GLY A 36 5.48 -6.82 -2.74
N ILE A 37 6.24 -7.53 -3.56
CA ILE A 37 6.46 -7.20 -4.98
C ILE A 37 6.39 -8.47 -5.82
N VAL A 38 5.73 -8.39 -6.98
CA VAL A 38 5.73 -9.44 -7.99
C VAL A 38 6.48 -8.93 -9.22
N LEU A 39 7.45 -9.70 -9.68
CA LEU A 39 8.31 -9.37 -10.83
C LEU A 39 7.92 -10.24 -12.02
N GLY A 40 7.80 -9.66 -13.21
CA GLY A 40 7.38 -10.39 -14.41
C GLY A 40 6.01 -11.07 -14.25
N PRO A 41 4.97 -10.34 -13.80
CA PRO A 41 3.70 -10.94 -13.44
C PRO A 41 3.01 -11.55 -14.66
N THR A 42 2.31 -12.64 -14.42
CA THR A 42 1.35 -13.22 -15.34
C THR A 42 0.13 -12.31 -15.51
N ARG A 43 -0.64 -12.52 -16.58
CA ARG A 43 -1.90 -11.80 -16.78
C ARG A 43 -2.89 -11.99 -15.62
N ALA A 44 -2.96 -13.20 -15.06
CA ALA A 44 -3.82 -13.50 -13.93
C ALA A 44 -3.42 -12.71 -12.68
N GLU A 45 -2.12 -12.60 -12.39
CA GLU A 45 -1.62 -11.80 -11.26
C GLU A 45 -1.88 -10.30 -11.46
N ILE A 46 -1.77 -9.78 -12.69
CA ILE A 46 -2.14 -8.39 -13.00
C ILE A 46 -3.64 -8.15 -12.73
N GLU A 47 -4.50 -9.06 -13.17
CA GLU A 47 -5.95 -8.93 -12.98
C GLU A 47 -6.33 -9.03 -11.49
N ALA A 48 -5.73 -9.95 -10.74
CA ALA A 48 -5.91 -10.05 -9.30
C ALA A 48 -5.43 -8.79 -8.56
N PHE A 49 -4.26 -8.27 -8.94
CA PHE A 49 -3.71 -7.04 -8.35
C PHE A 49 -4.56 -5.80 -8.64
N ARG A 50 -5.21 -5.72 -9.81
CA ARG A 50 -6.16 -4.64 -10.10
C ARG A 50 -7.37 -4.68 -9.17
N GLN A 51 -7.87 -5.88 -8.86
CA GLN A 51 -8.98 -6.03 -7.92
C GLN A 51 -8.57 -5.64 -6.50
N SER A 52 -7.39 -6.06 -6.03
CA SER A 52 -6.90 -5.69 -4.70
C SER A 52 -6.62 -4.18 -4.61
N SER A 53 -5.99 -3.59 -5.63
CA SER A 53 -5.71 -2.15 -5.72
C SER A 53 -6.99 -1.31 -5.70
N SER A 54 -8.03 -1.73 -6.41
CA SER A 54 -9.35 -1.07 -6.38
C SER A 54 -9.99 -1.15 -4.99
N SER A 55 -9.91 -2.31 -4.33
CA SER A 55 -10.40 -2.49 -2.96
C SER A 55 -9.67 -1.60 -1.95
N PHE A 56 -8.35 -1.44 -2.10
CA PHE A 56 -7.54 -0.53 -1.30
C PHE A 56 -7.93 0.94 -1.51
N ALA A 57 -8.10 1.36 -2.76
CA ALA A 57 -8.57 2.72 -3.09
C ALA A 57 -9.94 2.99 -2.46
N ALA A 58 -10.91 2.06 -2.59
CA ALA A 58 -12.23 2.20 -2.00
C ALA A 58 -12.23 2.26 -0.46
N ARG A 59 -11.24 1.65 0.22
CA ARG A 59 -11.05 1.81 1.67
C ARG A 59 -10.51 3.19 2.02
N ARG A 60 -9.53 3.68 1.25
CA ARG A 60 -8.97 5.02 1.43
C ARG A 60 -10.05 6.09 1.24
N ASP A 61 -10.85 5.98 0.20
CA ASP A 61 -11.92 6.95 -0.11
C ASP A 61 -12.99 6.97 1.01
N ARG A 62 -13.32 5.81 1.59
CA ARG A 62 -14.19 5.73 2.77
C ARG A 62 -13.59 6.42 3.99
N ALA A 63 -12.27 6.35 4.17
CA ALA A 63 -11.60 7.02 5.28
C ALA A 63 -11.65 8.56 5.16
N GLU A 64 -11.78 9.12 3.96
CA GLU A 64 -11.91 10.57 3.76
C GLU A 64 -13.15 11.15 4.47
N THR A 65 -14.22 10.36 4.62
CA THR A 65 -15.43 10.77 5.36
C THR A 65 -15.18 11.08 6.84
N PHE A 66 -14.04 10.66 7.38
CA PHE A 66 -13.65 10.91 8.77
C PHE A 66 -12.76 12.14 8.94
N LEU A 67 -12.26 12.76 7.86
CA LEU A 67 -11.34 13.89 7.96
C LEU A 67 -11.96 15.11 8.65
N ALA A 68 -13.27 15.31 8.51
CA ALA A 68 -14.01 16.40 9.15
C ALA A 68 -14.60 16.02 10.51
N ARG A 69 -14.43 14.77 10.97
CA ARG A 69 -15.04 14.26 12.20
C ARG A 69 -14.06 14.35 13.37
N PRO A 70 -14.54 14.61 14.61
CA PRO A 70 -13.69 14.52 15.79
C PRO A 70 -13.11 13.11 15.96
N ALA A 71 -11.85 13.02 16.37
CA ALA A 71 -11.21 11.76 16.70
C ALA A 71 -11.74 11.24 18.05
N VAL A 72 -12.64 10.27 18.00
CA VAL A 72 -13.27 9.63 19.17
C VAL A 72 -13.24 8.12 19.05
N THR A 73 -13.07 7.42 20.17
CA THR A 73 -13.21 5.95 20.22
C THR A 73 -14.66 5.55 20.00
N LYS A 74 -14.91 4.25 19.74
CA LYS A 74 -16.28 3.71 19.65
C LYS A 74 -17.10 3.96 20.94
N ALA A 75 -16.45 4.08 22.08
CA ALA A 75 -17.08 4.37 23.38
C ALA A 75 -17.24 5.89 23.67
N GLY A 76 -16.85 6.76 22.74
CA GLY A 76 -17.00 8.22 22.86
C GLY A 76 -15.84 8.96 23.52
N THR A 77 -14.74 8.27 23.85
CA THR A 77 -13.55 8.92 24.44
C THR A 77 -12.80 9.72 23.37
N ALA A 78 -12.56 11.00 23.60
CA ALA A 78 -11.78 11.85 22.70
C ALA A 78 -10.30 11.47 22.70
N VAL A 79 -9.68 11.47 21.52
CA VAL A 79 -8.24 11.21 21.32
C VAL A 79 -7.64 12.35 20.49
N ARG A 80 -6.42 12.77 20.81
CA ARG A 80 -5.69 13.76 20.02
C ARG A 80 -4.93 13.07 18.90
N VAL A 81 -5.12 13.53 17.67
CA VAL A 81 -4.39 13.08 16.48
C VAL A 81 -3.64 14.27 15.90
N GLN A 82 -2.36 14.07 15.57
CA GLN A 82 -1.49 15.09 14.99
C GLN A 82 -0.75 14.49 13.81
N VAL A 83 -0.31 15.33 12.87
CA VAL A 83 0.45 14.94 11.68
C VAL A 83 1.90 15.36 11.90
N ASN A 84 2.84 14.51 11.48
CA ASN A 84 4.28 14.80 11.46
C ASN A 84 4.70 15.48 10.16
#